data_AF-A0AA88W0J2-F1
#
_entry.id   AF-A0AA88W0J2-F1
#
_cell.length_a   1.000
_cell.length_b   1.000
_cell.length_c   1.000
_cell.angle_alpha   90.00
_cell.angle_beta   90.00
_cell.angle_gamma   90.00
#
_symmetry.space_group_name_H-M   'P 1'
#
loop_
_entity.id
_entity.type
_entity.pdbx_description
1 polymer ?
#
loop_
_entity_poly.entity_id
_entity_poly.type
_entity_poly.pdbx_seq_one_letter_code
_entity_poly.pdbx_strand_id
1 'polypeptide(L)'
;MAFVGVDFLIGELLSILENEISLTGGVYDELDELKRELSSMRSFLEYTERKNGLSQVEKVWVEDGRDMCYPVEDIIDEFMYHMNKSKGGNKLTKPLYQAILFPMNLWMRHRVSSQLQMINRKIKSIPERRRRYGVENVDKTKSEDDSRRVQYRGESIVFAKDSHLVGIEDDRRQLIHWMTSDEPGRTVISVVGMGGSGKSTLVVNVYNSNIIKQHFDCYAWITVSQNYVHDDVLRDMIREFYRSKKEKVLVNLSSVKYKHLLEMLVEYLRPKRYVVVLDDVWSLKLWDDINVALLDEGLGSRVILTTRSTKVAQSTFGVKSHVLHIKPLKLSEAWDLFCTKAFSGNENNCCPKDLQNIALELVKKCGGLPLAVLALGGVMHSKQLVSEWIYFNGSLNQELSNNPDLEVVKTILWLSFTDLPRHLKSCFLYCCMFPEDYEIRRKRLIRLWIAEGFVNHVRGKSLERLADDYLMELIQQHMLQVVMRNPSGRPKACKMHDLLRELALHTSEREKLCTVYDGREANEEITRERRLSILSVTKSL
;
A
#
# COMPACT_ATOMS: atom_id res chain seq x y z
N MET A 1 -12.11 -0.43 -2.95
CA MET A 1 -11.89 0.12 -4.33
C MET A 1 -13.13 0.57 -5.07
N ALA A 2 -14.35 0.38 -4.55
CA ALA A 2 -15.60 0.79 -5.20
C ALA A 2 -15.59 2.25 -5.69
N PHE A 3 -14.91 3.14 -4.96
CA PHE A 3 -14.79 4.56 -5.28
C PHE A 3 -14.18 4.85 -6.66
N VAL A 4 -13.16 4.08 -7.09
CA VAL A 4 -12.49 4.33 -8.39
C VAL A 4 -13.45 4.06 -9.55
N GLY A 5 -14.21 2.96 -9.48
CA GLY A 5 -15.23 2.65 -10.47
C GLY A 5 -16.34 3.71 -10.50
N VAL A 6 -16.83 4.12 -9.33
CA VAL A 6 -17.85 5.17 -9.23
C VAL A 6 -17.38 6.51 -9.81
N ASP A 7 -16.15 6.95 -9.49
CA ASP A 7 -15.59 8.20 -10.01
C ASP A 7 -15.41 8.18 -11.53
N PHE A 8 -14.94 7.05 -12.08
CA PHE A 8 -14.82 6.85 -13.51
C PHE A 8 -16.19 7.01 -14.21
N LEU A 9 -17.22 6.31 -13.70
CA LEU A 9 -18.57 6.36 -14.26
C LEU A 9 -19.20 7.76 -14.18
N ILE A 10 -18.99 8.48 -13.07
CA ILE A 10 -19.46 9.86 -12.94
C ILE A 10 -18.80 10.76 -14.00
N GLY A 11 -17.50 10.57 -14.26
CA GLY A 11 -16.75 11.30 -15.29
C GLY A 11 -17.27 11.02 -16.71
N GLU A 12 -17.49 9.74 -17.05
CA GLU A 12 -18.07 9.34 -18.33
C GLU A 12 -19.46 9.94 -18.51
N LEU A 13 -20.34 9.82 -17.51
CA LEU A 13 -21.68 10.39 -17.55
C LEU A 13 -21.67 11.92 -17.71
N LEU A 14 -20.75 12.62 -17.05
CA LEU A 14 -20.57 14.07 -17.24
C LEU A 14 -20.23 14.39 -18.70
N SER A 15 -19.29 13.66 -19.29
CA SER A 15 -18.90 13.86 -20.69
C SER A 15 -20.03 13.60 -21.67
N ILE A 16 -20.90 12.62 -21.38
CA ILE A 16 -22.07 12.28 -22.19
C ILE A 16 -23.12 13.37 -22.09
N LEU A 17 -23.44 13.83 -20.87
CA LEU A 17 -24.44 14.87 -20.61
C LEU A 17 -24.02 16.23 -21.18
N GLU A 18 -22.73 16.57 -21.15
CA GLU A 18 -22.20 17.81 -21.77
C GLU A 18 -22.30 17.78 -23.31
N ASN A 19 -22.40 16.60 -23.93
CA ASN A 19 -22.53 16.43 -25.38
C ASN A 19 -24.03 16.34 -25.83
N GLU A 20 -24.84 17.30 -25.38
CA GLU A 20 -26.32 17.40 -25.51
C GLU A 20 -26.89 17.05 -26.90
N ILE A 21 -26.13 17.25 -27.98
CA ILE A 21 -26.54 17.14 -29.40
C ILE A 21 -27.03 15.73 -29.79
N SER A 22 -26.89 14.73 -28.93
CA SER A 22 -27.18 13.32 -29.24
C SER A 22 -28.17 12.60 -28.33
N LEU A 23 -28.76 13.29 -27.34
CA LEU A 23 -29.65 12.70 -26.33
C LEU A 23 -31.12 13.07 -26.58
N THR A 24 -32.03 12.10 -26.43
CA THR A 24 -33.49 12.33 -26.36
C THR A 24 -33.92 12.40 -24.91
N GLY A 25 -34.93 13.22 -24.57
CA GLY A 25 -35.33 13.56 -23.20
C GLY A 25 -35.29 12.40 -22.20
N GLY A 26 -35.94 11.26 -22.49
CA GLY A 26 -35.96 10.11 -21.56
C GLY A 26 -34.56 9.59 -21.17
N VAL A 27 -33.71 9.31 -22.18
CA VAL A 27 -32.34 8.81 -21.93
C VAL A 27 -31.50 9.82 -21.15
N TYR A 28 -31.69 11.12 -21.41
CA TYR A 28 -31.02 12.18 -20.65
C TYR A 28 -31.43 12.14 -19.17
N ASP A 29 -32.74 12.08 -18.90
CA ASP A 29 -33.28 12.05 -17.54
C ASP A 29 -32.78 10.83 -16.76
N GLU A 30 -32.71 9.66 -17.40
CA GLU A 30 -32.21 8.44 -16.79
C GLU A 30 -30.71 8.48 -16.48
N LEU A 31 -29.91 9.10 -17.36
CA LEU A 31 -28.47 9.31 -17.15
C LEU A 31 -28.19 10.36 -16.06
N ASP A 32 -28.95 11.46 -15.99
CA ASP A 32 -28.81 12.46 -14.92
C ASP A 32 -29.20 11.86 -13.57
N GLU A 33 -30.28 11.07 -13.52
CA GLU A 33 -30.69 10.36 -12.32
C GLU A 33 -29.61 9.37 -11.85
N LEU A 34 -29.07 8.56 -12.77
CA LEU A 34 -28.00 7.62 -12.47
C LEU A 34 -26.75 8.33 -11.92
N LYS A 35 -26.37 9.47 -12.50
CA LYS A 35 -25.26 10.30 -12.01
C LYS A 35 -25.48 10.79 -10.58
N ARG A 36 -26.71 11.20 -10.23
CA ARG A 36 -27.05 11.63 -8.85
C ARG A 36 -26.95 10.48 -7.85
N GLU A 37 -27.41 9.30 -8.23
CA GLU A 37 -27.32 8.10 -7.40
C GLU A 37 -25.85 7.68 -7.20
N LEU A 38 -25.04 7.65 -8.26
CA LEU A 38 -23.61 7.37 -8.16
C LEU A 38 -22.87 8.41 -7.31
N SER A 39 -23.24 9.70 -7.41
CA SER A 39 -22.67 10.76 -6.56
C SER A 39 -23.02 10.56 -5.07
N SER A 40 -24.21 10.05 -4.79
CA SER A 40 -24.63 9.70 -3.42
C SER A 40 -23.87 8.49 -2.90
N MET A 41 -23.71 7.45 -3.73
CA MET A 41 -22.87 6.28 -3.41
C MET A 41 -21.43 6.67 -3.16
N ARG A 42 -20.85 7.54 -3.99
CA ARG A 42 -19.51 8.07 -3.82
C ARG A 42 -19.34 8.70 -2.43
N SER A 43 -20.28 9.56 -2.04
CA SER A 43 -20.25 10.24 -0.74
C SER A 43 -20.29 9.25 0.43
N PHE A 44 -21.09 8.19 0.31
CA PHE A 44 -21.12 7.09 1.28
C PHE A 44 -19.78 6.33 1.34
N LEU A 45 -19.21 5.97 0.20
CA LEU A 45 -17.92 5.28 0.13
C LEU A 45 -16.81 6.12 0.77
N GLU A 46 -16.78 7.44 0.52
CA GLU A 46 -15.84 8.35 1.17
C GLU A 46 -15.99 8.37 2.69
N TYR A 47 -17.22 8.33 3.21
CA TYR A 47 -17.48 8.24 4.64
C TYR A 47 -16.95 6.93 5.23
N THR A 48 -17.21 5.79 4.57
CA THR A 48 -16.74 4.47 5.03
C THR A 48 -15.23 4.37 5.05
N GLU A 49 -14.52 4.94 4.07
CA GLU A 49 -13.05 4.91 4.04
C GLU A 49 -12.40 5.77 5.13
N ARG A 50 -13.07 6.84 5.59
CA ARG A 50 -12.57 7.69 6.70
C ARG A 50 -12.81 7.06 8.07
N LYS A 51 -13.66 6.03 8.13
CA LYS A 51 -14.03 5.36 9.38
C LYS A 51 -13.02 4.24 9.67
N ASN A 52 -12.46 4.25 10.87
CA ASN A 52 -11.60 3.16 11.35
C ASN A 52 -12.46 1.94 11.70
N GLY A 53 -12.49 0.96 10.80
CA GLY A 53 -13.25 -0.28 10.96
C GLY A 53 -14.68 -0.17 10.42
N LEU A 54 -15.02 -1.08 9.51
CA LEU A 54 -16.35 -1.23 8.94
C LEU A 54 -17.11 -2.35 9.65
N SER A 55 -18.36 -2.10 9.99
CA SER A 55 -19.27 -3.16 10.39
C SER A 55 -19.45 -4.16 9.25
N GLN A 56 -19.87 -5.39 9.56
CA GLN A 56 -20.14 -6.38 8.52
C GLN A 56 -21.20 -5.90 7.51
N VAL A 57 -22.16 -5.10 7.98
CA VAL A 57 -23.19 -4.49 7.12
C VAL A 57 -22.60 -3.43 6.20
N GLU A 58 -21.71 -2.57 6.71
CA GLU A 58 -21.03 -1.55 5.90
C GLU A 58 -20.16 -2.19 4.82
N LYS A 59 -19.50 -3.32 5.10
CA LYS A 59 -18.73 -4.08 4.10
C LYS A 59 -19.60 -4.56 2.95
N VAL A 60 -20.76 -5.16 3.26
CA VAL A 60 -21.71 -5.63 2.24
C VAL A 60 -22.19 -4.48 1.34
N TRP A 61 -22.33 -3.26 1.85
CA TRP A 61 -22.73 -2.13 0.99
C TRP A 61 -21.62 -1.58 0.13
N VAL A 62 -20.38 -1.59 0.64
CA VAL A 62 -19.21 -1.28 -0.18
C VAL A 62 -19.11 -2.29 -1.33
N GLU A 63 -19.41 -3.56 -1.08
CA GLU A 63 -19.49 -4.62 -2.09
C GLU A 63 -20.65 -4.39 -3.08
N ASP A 64 -21.87 -4.16 -2.61
CA ASP A 64 -23.03 -3.87 -3.48
C ASP A 64 -22.77 -2.65 -4.39
N GLY A 65 -22.20 -1.57 -3.84
CA GLY A 65 -21.83 -0.39 -4.60
C GLY A 65 -20.76 -0.69 -5.66
N ARG A 66 -19.80 -1.56 -5.34
CA ARG A 66 -18.78 -2.01 -6.30
C ARG A 66 -19.40 -2.85 -7.41
N ASP A 67 -20.21 -3.85 -7.05
CA ASP A 67 -20.80 -4.80 -7.99
C ASP A 67 -21.79 -4.11 -8.94
N MET A 68 -22.39 -3.00 -8.52
CA MET A 68 -23.23 -2.17 -9.39
C MET A 68 -22.44 -1.34 -10.42
N CYS A 69 -21.15 -1.09 -10.21
CA CYS A 69 -20.36 -0.32 -11.18
C CYS A 69 -20.24 -1.05 -12.52
N TYR A 70 -19.99 -2.37 -12.52
CA TYR A 70 -19.75 -3.10 -13.77
C TYR A 70 -20.94 -3.13 -14.73
N PRO A 71 -22.18 -3.43 -14.29
CA PRO A 71 -23.34 -3.35 -15.18
C PRO A 71 -23.60 -1.93 -15.69
N VAL A 72 -23.31 -0.91 -14.89
CA VAL A 72 -23.45 0.49 -15.30
C VAL A 72 -22.44 0.81 -16.41
N GLU A 73 -21.18 0.43 -16.21
CA GLU A 73 -20.10 0.55 -17.19
C GLU A 73 -20.48 -0.11 -18.52
N ASP A 74 -20.95 -1.36 -18.48
CA ASP A 74 -21.37 -2.11 -19.67
C ASP A 74 -22.44 -1.40 -20.49
N ILE A 75 -23.43 -0.82 -19.80
CA ILE A 75 -24.54 -0.12 -20.46
C ILE A 75 -24.08 1.23 -21.03
N ILE A 76 -23.20 1.95 -20.32
CA ILE A 76 -22.60 3.19 -20.81
C ILE A 76 -21.72 2.90 -22.03
N ASP A 77 -20.90 1.85 -21.99
CA ASP A 77 -20.03 1.44 -23.10
C ASP A 77 -20.85 1.00 -24.33
N GLU A 78 -21.90 0.18 -24.14
CA GLU A 78 -22.84 -0.21 -25.19
C GLU A 78 -23.46 1.05 -25.81
N PHE A 79 -23.93 1.98 -24.98
CA PHE A 79 -24.50 3.24 -25.43
C PHE A 79 -23.50 4.08 -26.25
N MET A 80 -22.29 4.29 -25.74
CA MET A 80 -21.24 5.08 -26.40
C MET A 80 -20.81 4.47 -27.73
N TYR A 81 -20.65 3.15 -27.80
CA TYR A 81 -20.36 2.43 -29.03
C TYR A 81 -21.41 2.71 -30.12
N HIS A 82 -22.69 2.66 -29.76
CA HIS A 82 -23.79 2.89 -30.70
C HIS A 82 -23.91 4.35 -31.16
N MET A 83 -23.68 5.30 -30.24
CA MET A 83 -23.67 6.72 -30.59
C MET A 83 -22.55 7.07 -31.58
N ASN A 84 -21.35 6.50 -31.38
CA ASN A 84 -20.21 6.77 -32.23
C ASN A 84 -20.30 6.09 -33.60
N LYS A 85 -20.88 4.88 -33.68
CA LYS A 85 -21.16 4.19 -34.96
C LYS A 85 -22.09 4.99 -35.87
N SER A 86 -23.03 5.75 -35.29
CA SER A 86 -23.98 6.60 -36.03
C SER A 86 -23.32 7.84 -36.69
N LYS A 87 -22.09 8.20 -36.31
CA LYS A 87 -21.35 9.36 -36.83
C LYS A 87 -20.39 9.01 -38.00
N GLY A 88 -20.14 7.72 -38.28
CA GLY A 88 -19.06 7.25 -39.17
C GLY A 88 -19.40 6.89 -40.63
N GLY A 89 -20.55 7.32 -41.18
CA GLY A 89 -20.97 6.96 -42.55
C GLY A 89 -20.47 7.90 -43.67
N ASN A 90 -20.00 7.34 -44.79
CA ASN A 90 -19.67 8.10 -46.02
C ASN A 90 -20.82 9.03 -46.44
N LYS A 91 -20.49 10.28 -46.81
CA LYS A 91 -21.43 11.39 -47.08
C LYS A 91 -22.47 11.13 -48.17
N LEU A 92 -22.34 10.07 -48.98
CA LEU A 92 -23.13 9.85 -50.20
C LEU A 92 -24.31 8.86 -50.05
N THR A 93 -24.48 8.17 -48.92
CA THR A 93 -25.60 7.22 -48.70
C THR A 93 -26.61 7.65 -47.62
N LYS A 94 -26.50 8.90 -47.14
CA LYS A 94 -27.23 9.45 -45.97
C LYS A 94 -28.75 9.15 -45.92
N PRO A 95 -29.57 9.36 -46.95
CA PRO A 95 -31.03 9.28 -46.78
C PRO A 95 -31.56 7.83 -46.63
N LEU A 96 -31.03 6.87 -47.39
CA LEU A 96 -31.42 5.45 -47.29
C LEU A 96 -30.82 4.77 -46.06
N TYR A 97 -29.59 5.13 -45.67
CA TYR A 97 -28.98 4.68 -44.42
C TYR A 97 -29.73 5.24 -43.20
N GLN A 98 -30.17 6.50 -43.23
CA GLN A 98 -30.93 7.11 -42.13
C GLN A 98 -32.33 6.50 -41.99
N ALA A 99 -33.03 6.18 -43.07
CA ALA A 99 -34.38 5.59 -42.99
C ALA A 99 -34.39 4.17 -42.38
N ILE A 100 -33.33 3.38 -42.62
CA ILE A 100 -33.19 2.01 -42.05
C ILE A 100 -32.58 2.05 -40.65
N LEU A 101 -31.67 3.00 -40.36
CA LEU A 101 -31.07 3.15 -39.04
C LEU A 101 -31.96 3.91 -38.04
N PHE A 102 -32.96 4.69 -38.47
CA PHE A 102 -33.80 5.46 -37.54
C PHE A 102 -34.63 4.56 -36.60
N PRO A 103 -35.34 3.52 -37.08
CA PRO A 103 -36.03 2.57 -36.20
C PRO A 103 -35.04 1.75 -35.37
N MET A 104 -33.92 1.35 -35.96
CA MET A 104 -32.86 0.60 -35.28
C MET A 104 -32.22 1.43 -34.15
N ASN A 105 -32.01 2.73 -34.36
CA ASN A 105 -31.51 3.68 -33.36
C ASN A 105 -32.56 3.99 -32.28
N LEU A 106 -33.84 4.09 -32.63
CA LEU A 106 -34.93 4.25 -31.65
C LEU A 106 -35.11 3.00 -30.78
N TRP A 107 -35.07 1.81 -31.38
CA TRP A 107 -35.15 0.54 -30.66
C TRP A 107 -33.94 0.34 -29.74
N MET A 108 -32.73 0.64 -30.22
CA MET A 108 -31.52 0.61 -29.40
C MET A 108 -31.55 1.65 -28.27
N ARG A 109 -32.05 2.87 -28.53
CA ARG A 109 -32.26 3.88 -27.48
C ARG A 109 -33.27 3.44 -26.44
N HIS A 110 -34.38 2.82 -26.86
CA HIS A 110 -35.37 2.26 -25.95
C HIS A 110 -34.78 1.11 -25.13
N ARG A 111 -33.97 0.24 -25.75
CA ARG A 111 -33.25 -0.82 -25.06
C ARG A 111 -32.30 -0.26 -24.00
N VAL A 112 -31.46 0.71 -24.34
CA VAL A 112 -30.55 1.37 -23.38
C VAL A 112 -31.32 2.09 -22.28
N SER A 113 -32.38 2.84 -22.61
CA SER A 113 -33.26 3.48 -21.61
C SER A 113 -33.87 2.44 -20.66
N SER A 114 -34.37 1.31 -21.18
CA SER A 114 -34.92 0.23 -20.34
C SER A 114 -33.87 -0.41 -19.43
N GLN A 115 -32.64 -0.55 -19.91
CA GLN A 115 -31.49 -1.03 -19.14
C GLN A 115 -31.09 -0.04 -18.04
N LEU A 116 -31.03 1.26 -18.36
CA LEU A 116 -30.77 2.35 -17.40
C LEU A 116 -31.85 2.42 -16.33
N GLN A 117 -33.13 2.33 -16.71
CA GLN A 117 -34.24 2.27 -15.77
C GLN A 117 -34.15 1.06 -14.83
N MET A 118 -33.78 -0.11 -15.36
CA MET A 118 -33.55 -1.30 -14.54
C MET A 118 -32.40 -1.08 -13.55
N ILE A 119 -31.31 -0.46 -13.98
CA ILE A 119 -30.19 -0.11 -13.10
C ILE A 119 -30.59 0.89 -12.02
N ASN A 120 -31.26 1.98 -12.37
CA ASN A 120 -31.71 2.97 -11.40
C ASN A 120 -32.63 2.32 -10.35
N ARG A 121 -33.52 1.41 -10.76
CA ARG A 121 -34.34 0.61 -9.82
C ARG A 121 -33.48 -0.27 -8.92
N LYS A 122 -32.48 -0.97 -9.46
CA LYS A 122 -31.56 -1.81 -8.66
C LYS A 122 -30.80 -0.98 -7.64
N ILE A 123 -30.23 0.16 -8.06
CA ILE A 123 -29.51 1.09 -7.19
C ILE A 123 -30.42 1.59 -6.06
N LYS A 124 -31.64 2.05 -6.38
CA LYS A 124 -32.61 2.53 -5.39
C LYS A 124 -33.08 1.44 -4.42
N SER A 125 -33.09 0.17 -4.84
CA SER A 125 -33.46 -0.94 -3.96
C SER A 125 -32.41 -1.24 -2.87
N ILE A 126 -31.15 -0.78 -3.03
CA ILE A 126 -30.07 -0.98 -2.05
C ILE A 126 -30.41 -0.29 -0.71
N PRO A 127 -30.67 1.03 -0.65
CA PRO A 127 -31.06 1.70 0.60
C PRO A 127 -32.38 1.17 1.17
N GLU A 128 -33.31 0.68 0.34
CA GLU A 128 -34.55 0.06 0.81
C GLU A 128 -34.32 -1.29 1.50
N ARG A 129 -33.45 -2.16 0.95
CA ARG A 129 -33.00 -3.40 1.61
C ARG A 129 -32.35 -3.08 2.95
N ARG A 130 -31.48 -2.06 3.00
CA ARG A 130 -30.88 -1.55 4.24
C ARG A 130 -31.93 -1.20 5.29
N ARG A 131 -32.95 -0.41 4.92
CA ARG A 131 -33.98 0.04 5.87
C ARG A 131 -34.78 -1.15 6.41
N ARG A 132 -35.02 -2.17 5.59
CA ARG A 132 -35.75 -3.39 5.98
C ARG A 132 -34.98 -4.26 6.97
N TYR A 133 -33.67 -4.39 6.80
CA TYR A 133 -32.82 -5.22 7.67
C TYR A 133 -32.09 -4.40 8.74
N GLY A 134 -32.66 -3.25 9.13
CA GLY A 134 -32.04 -2.19 9.91
C GLY A 134 -31.13 -2.68 11.04
N VAL A 135 -29.83 -2.42 10.88
CA VAL A 135 -28.85 -2.48 11.96
C VAL A 135 -28.51 -1.04 12.35
N GLU A 136 -29.45 -0.38 13.02
CA GLU A 136 -29.21 0.97 13.55
C GLU A 136 -28.41 0.97 14.86
N ASN A 137 -28.17 -0.19 15.49
CA ASN A 137 -27.35 -0.29 16.70
C ASN A 137 -26.65 -1.67 16.78
N VAL A 138 -25.55 -1.87 16.06
CA VAL A 138 -24.56 -2.87 16.49
C VAL A 138 -23.39 -2.13 17.09
N ASP A 139 -23.25 -2.35 18.40
CA ASP A 139 -22.27 -1.77 19.28
C ASP A 139 -20.85 -1.83 18.72
N LYS A 140 -20.08 -0.82 19.16
CA LYS A 140 -18.69 -0.56 18.83
C LYS A 140 -17.77 -1.65 19.37
N THR A 141 -17.72 -2.82 18.74
CA THR A 141 -16.56 -3.72 18.90
C THR A 141 -15.45 -3.18 18.00
N LYS A 142 -14.68 -2.25 18.57
CA LYS A 142 -13.54 -1.59 17.94
C LYS A 142 -12.55 -2.61 17.37
N SER A 143 -12.35 -2.64 16.06
CA SER A 143 -11.15 -3.23 15.45
C SER A 143 -9.93 -2.30 15.64
N GLU A 144 -9.69 -1.87 16.88
CA GLU A 144 -8.50 -1.09 17.27
C GLU A 144 -7.25 -1.99 17.43
N ASP A 145 -7.39 -3.31 17.25
CA ASP A 145 -6.38 -4.28 17.68
C ASP A 145 -5.14 -4.32 16.75
N ASP A 146 -5.32 -4.25 15.43
CA ASP A 146 -4.18 -4.42 14.49
C ASP A 146 -3.18 -3.26 14.54
N SER A 147 -3.67 -2.02 14.65
CA SER A 147 -2.80 -0.83 14.73
C SER A 147 -1.99 -0.78 16.03
N ARG A 148 -2.60 -1.17 17.16
CA ARG A 148 -1.94 -1.25 18.47
C ARG A 148 -0.93 -2.39 18.53
N ARG A 149 -1.25 -3.56 17.94
CA ARG A 149 -0.34 -4.71 17.89
C ARG A 149 0.97 -4.41 17.16
N VAL A 150 0.93 -3.59 16.11
CA VAL A 150 2.14 -3.15 15.39
C VAL A 150 2.93 -2.13 16.20
N GLN A 151 2.25 -1.21 16.89
CA GLN A 151 2.89 -0.26 17.81
C GLN A 151 3.63 -0.98 18.96
N TYR A 152 2.98 -1.95 19.62
CA TYR A 152 3.62 -2.76 20.68
C TYR A 152 4.86 -3.52 20.17
N ARG A 153 4.87 -3.92 18.89
CA ARG A 153 6.02 -4.58 18.27
C ARG A 153 7.16 -3.62 17.93
N GLY A 154 6.86 -2.42 17.41
CA GLY A 154 7.87 -1.36 17.20
C GLY A 154 8.62 -1.03 18.49
N GLU A 155 7.86 -0.88 19.58
CA GLU A 155 8.39 -0.66 20.93
C GLU A 155 9.18 -1.87 21.46
N SER A 156 8.81 -3.10 21.09
CA SER A 156 9.56 -4.31 21.52
C SER A 156 10.90 -4.48 20.82
N ILE A 157 11.07 -3.97 19.60
CA ILE A 157 12.32 -4.13 18.81
C ILE A 157 13.49 -3.46 19.54
N VAL A 158 13.25 -2.35 20.26
CA VAL A 158 14.27 -1.64 21.05
C VAL A 158 14.90 -2.54 22.14
N PHE A 159 14.18 -3.58 22.58
CA PHE A 159 14.60 -4.53 23.61
C PHE A 159 15.06 -5.89 23.08
N ALA A 160 15.03 -6.11 21.76
CA ALA A 160 15.47 -7.38 21.17
C ALA A 160 17.00 -7.53 21.30
N LYS A 161 17.47 -8.70 21.75
CA LYS A 161 18.90 -9.01 21.84
C LYS A 161 19.51 -9.18 20.44
N ASP A 162 20.77 -8.76 20.29
CA ASP A 162 21.60 -8.78 19.06
C ASP A 162 21.85 -10.18 18.42
N SER A 163 21.16 -11.24 18.86
CA SER A 163 21.37 -12.58 18.33
C SER A 163 20.74 -12.70 16.93
N HIS A 164 21.58 -13.00 15.94
CA HIS A 164 21.22 -13.33 14.54
C HIS A 164 21.05 -12.16 13.57
N LEU A 165 21.84 -11.09 13.71
CA LEU A 165 21.94 -10.05 12.67
C LEU A 165 22.87 -10.51 11.54
N VAL A 166 22.40 -10.43 10.29
CA VAL A 166 23.14 -10.83 9.08
C VAL A 166 23.07 -9.70 8.06
N GLY A 167 24.18 -9.43 7.35
CA GLY A 167 24.20 -8.51 6.21
C GLY A 167 24.11 -7.01 6.53
N ILE A 168 24.20 -6.60 7.81
CA ILE A 168 24.02 -5.20 8.22
C ILE A 168 25.31 -4.41 8.46
N GLU A 169 26.49 -5.04 8.42
CA GLU A 169 27.73 -4.44 8.92
C GLU A 169 28.19 -3.21 8.13
N ASP A 170 28.00 -3.18 6.81
CA ASP A 170 28.35 -2.03 5.98
C ASP A 170 27.45 -0.83 6.30
N ASP A 171 26.14 -1.05 6.30
CA ASP A 171 25.13 -0.04 6.62
C ASP A 171 25.29 0.48 8.05
N ARG A 172 25.63 -0.41 8.99
CA ARG A 172 25.92 -0.08 10.39
C ARG A 172 27.12 0.85 10.51
N ARG A 173 28.23 0.52 9.85
CA ARG A 173 29.44 1.36 9.85
C ARG A 173 29.16 2.73 9.25
N GLN A 174 28.42 2.78 8.15
CA GLN A 174 28.03 4.04 7.50
C GLN A 174 27.13 4.89 8.41
N LEU A 175 26.13 4.28 9.04
CA LEU A 175 25.22 5.00 9.94
C LEU A 175 25.96 5.54 11.16
N ILE A 176 26.86 4.76 11.78
CA ILE A 176 27.71 5.22 12.89
C ILE A 176 28.57 6.42 12.44
N HIS A 177 29.20 6.34 11.28
CA HIS A 177 30.04 7.43 10.76
C HIS A 177 29.26 8.74 10.59
N TRP A 178 28.05 8.69 10.03
CA TRP A 178 27.21 9.90 9.91
C TRP A 178 26.73 10.42 11.25
N MET A 179 26.42 9.52 12.17
CA MET A 179 25.98 9.85 13.52
C MET A 179 27.06 10.56 14.33
N THR A 180 28.33 10.18 14.19
CA THR A 180 29.45 10.73 14.97
C THR A 180 30.30 11.73 14.19
N SER A 181 29.80 12.27 13.08
CA SER A 181 30.51 13.27 12.29
C SER A 181 30.68 14.59 13.05
N ASP A 182 31.76 15.33 12.79
CA ASP A 182 32.07 16.61 13.44
C ASP A 182 31.23 17.79 12.88
N GLU A 183 30.15 17.50 12.15
CA GLU A 183 29.27 18.53 11.61
C GLU A 183 28.56 19.28 12.75
N PRO A 184 28.74 20.61 12.86
CA PRO A 184 28.18 21.38 13.97
C PRO A 184 26.66 21.50 13.84
N GLY A 185 26.14 21.67 12.62
CA GLY A 185 24.70 21.76 12.38
C GLY A 185 23.97 20.44 12.62
N ARG A 186 22.70 20.56 12.98
CA ARG A 186 21.77 19.43 13.09
C ARG A 186 21.65 18.75 11.73
N THR A 187 21.87 17.44 11.72
CA THR A 187 21.80 16.63 10.50
C THR A 187 20.65 15.62 10.60
N VAL A 188 19.89 15.47 9.51
CA VAL A 188 18.84 14.46 9.37
C VAL A 188 19.38 13.25 8.63
N ILE A 189 19.14 12.04 9.14
CA ILE A 189 19.55 10.79 8.51
C ILE A 189 18.29 9.95 8.25
N SER A 190 17.97 9.76 6.98
CA SER A 190 16.81 8.99 6.55
C SER A 190 17.22 7.56 6.21
N VAL A 191 16.69 6.58 6.94
CA VAL A 191 16.87 5.15 6.65
C VAL A 191 15.64 4.63 5.93
N VAL A 192 15.79 4.26 4.66
CA VAL A 192 14.67 3.95 3.76
C VAL A 192 14.78 2.57 3.14
N GLY A 193 13.62 1.92 2.97
CA GLY A 193 13.52 0.57 2.42
C GLY A 193 12.13 -0.04 2.64
N MET A 194 11.88 -1.17 1.99
CA MET A 194 10.59 -1.88 2.05
C MET A 194 10.17 -2.28 3.48
N GLY A 195 8.88 -2.46 3.72
CA GLY A 195 8.39 -3.05 4.98
C GLY A 195 9.07 -4.39 5.26
N GLY A 196 9.49 -4.63 6.51
CA GLY A 196 10.17 -5.87 6.90
C GLY A 196 11.64 -6.00 6.49
N SER A 197 12.26 -4.97 5.88
CA SER A 197 13.66 -4.99 5.44
C SER A 197 14.70 -4.84 6.55
N GLY A 198 14.31 -4.63 7.81
CA GLY A 198 15.25 -4.48 8.94
C GLY A 198 15.72 -3.05 9.25
N LYS A 199 15.06 -2.00 8.72
CA LYS A 199 15.40 -0.58 9.00
C LYS A 199 15.49 -0.28 10.50
N SER A 200 14.40 -0.54 11.23
CA SER A 200 14.33 -0.28 12.67
C SER A 200 15.34 -1.12 13.44
N THR A 201 15.59 -2.36 13.01
CA THR A 201 16.61 -3.24 13.58
C THR A 201 18.02 -2.66 13.46
N LEU A 202 18.39 -2.15 12.28
CA LEU A 202 19.67 -1.47 12.08
C LEU A 202 19.79 -0.24 12.99
N VAL A 203 18.75 0.61 13.01
CA VAL A 203 18.77 1.84 13.80
C VAL A 203 18.81 1.54 15.30
N VAL A 204 18.09 0.53 15.79
CA VAL A 204 18.18 0.07 17.19
C VAL A 204 19.59 -0.39 17.52
N ASN A 205 20.21 -1.22 16.67
CA ASN A 205 21.57 -1.72 16.91
C ASN A 205 22.59 -0.58 17.01
N VAL A 206 22.47 0.46 16.17
CA VAL A 206 23.33 1.65 16.25
C VAL A 206 22.98 2.52 17.47
N TYR A 207 21.69 2.80 17.70
CA TYR A 207 21.19 3.64 18.79
C TYR A 207 21.58 3.11 20.18
N ASN A 208 21.63 1.78 20.34
CA ASN A 208 22.02 1.11 21.58
C ASN A 208 23.54 0.93 21.72
N SER A 209 24.33 1.25 20.71
CA SER A 209 25.79 1.10 20.77
C SER A 209 26.43 2.09 21.74
N ASN A 210 27.49 1.64 22.44
CA ASN A 210 28.25 2.48 23.36
C ASN A 210 28.82 3.73 22.68
N ILE A 211 29.19 3.63 21.40
CA ILE A 211 29.70 4.74 20.60
C ILE A 211 28.68 5.88 20.58
N ILE A 212 27.41 5.58 20.29
CA ILE A 212 26.34 6.58 20.26
C ILE A 212 26.01 7.07 21.67
N LYS A 213 25.93 6.17 22.67
CA LYS A 213 25.62 6.57 24.06
C LYS A 213 26.69 7.48 24.68
N GLN A 214 27.93 7.41 24.24
CA GLN A 214 29.02 8.30 24.69
C GLN A 214 29.09 9.60 23.89
N HIS A 215 28.62 9.62 22.65
CA HIS A 215 28.72 10.79 21.78
C HIS A 215 27.62 11.83 22.04
N PHE A 216 26.43 11.42 22.48
CA PHE A 216 25.27 12.30 22.70
C PHE A 216 24.95 12.47 24.18
N ASP A 217 24.52 13.67 24.56
CA ASP A 217 24.08 13.95 25.92
C ASP A 217 22.75 13.24 26.20
N CYS A 218 21.75 13.41 25.36
CA CYS A 218 20.44 12.82 25.58
C CYS A 218 19.89 12.20 24.30
N TYR A 219 18.98 11.24 24.48
CA TYR A 219 18.48 10.42 23.39
C TYR A 219 16.99 10.15 23.56
N ALA A 220 16.26 10.16 22.45
CA ALA A 220 14.85 9.81 22.41
C ALA A 220 14.54 8.88 21.24
N TRP A 221 13.72 7.86 21.50
CA TRP A 221 13.18 6.97 20.47
C TRP A 221 11.66 7.10 20.42
N ILE A 222 11.13 7.57 19.30
CA ILE A 222 9.70 7.80 19.10
C ILE A 222 9.21 6.91 17.97
N THR A 223 8.26 6.02 18.26
CA THR A 223 7.52 5.28 17.24
C THR A 223 6.33 6.10 16.78
N VAL A 224 6.27 6.42 15.49
CA VAL A 224 5.24 7.31 14.94
C VAL A 224 4.12 6.48 14.33
N SER A 225 2.89 6.66 14.84
CA SER A 225 1.71 6.04 14.24
C SER A 225 1.22 6.83 13.02
N GLN A 226 0.48 6.17 12.13
CA GLN A 226 -0.12 6.84 10.96
C GLN A 226 -1.04 8.00 11.37
N ASN A 227 -1.79 7.82 12.46
CA ASN A 227 -2.70 8.81 13.02
C ASN A 227 -2.15 9.37 14.34
N TYR A 228 -0.93 9.89 14.30
CA TYR A 228 -0.30 10.46 15.49
C TYR A 228 -0.98 11.78 15.89
N VAL A 229 -0.97 12.04 17.20
CA VAL A 229 -1.37 13.33 17.77
C VAL A 229 -0.09 14.12 18.05
N HIS A 230 0.02 15.33 17.50
CA HIS A 230 1.24 16.15 17.60
C HIS A 230 1.72 16.32 19.05
N ASP A 231 0.81 16.61 19.97
CA ASP A 231 1.16 16.79 21.38
C ASP A 231 1.74 15.52 22.01
N ASP A 232 1.24 14.34 21.62
CA ASP A 232 1.70 13.07 22.19
C ASP A 232 3.13 12.77 21.75
N VAL A 233 3.49 13.08 20.51
CA VAL A 233 4.87 12.99 20.03
C VAL A 233 5.82 13.85 20.86
N LEU A 234 5.44 15.10 21.16
CA LEU A 234 6.26 15.97 22.00
C LEU A 234 6.33 15.47 23.45
N ARG A 235 5.22 14.98 24.01
CA ARG A 235 5.20 14.38 25.36
C ARG A 235 6.13 13.17 25.44
N ASP A 236 6.12 12.31 24.43
CA ASP A 236 6.98 11.13 24.37
C ASP A 236 8.46 11.50 24.22
N MET A 237 8.79 12.52 23.42
CA MET A 237 10.15 13.06 23.38
C MET A 237 10.62 13.53 24.76
N ILE A 238 9.81 14.32 25.47
CA ILE A 238 10.16 14.77 26.82
C ILE A 238 10.40 13.57 27.74
N ARG A 239 9.49 12.58 27.74
CA ARG A 239 9.63 11.37 28.59
C ARG A 239 10.93 10.64 28.30
N GLU A 240 11.22 10.39 27.02
CA GLU A 240 12.40 9.63 26.61
C GLU A 240 13.70 10.38 26.91
N PHE A 241 13.77 11.68 26.64
CA PHE A 241 14.95 12.49 26.96
C PHE A 241 15.25 12.50 28.46
N TYR A 242 14.25 12.72 29.30
CA TYR A 242 14.44 12.71 30.76
C TYR A 242 14.83 11.31 31.26
N ARG A 243 14.17 10.26 30.74
CA ARG A 243 14.50 8.87 31.05
C ARG A 243 15.93 8.52 30.69
N SER A 244 16.42 9.02 29.55
CA SER A 244 17.79 8.79 29.07
C SER A 244 18.87 9.22 30.07
N LYS A 245 18.59 10.28 30.83
CA LYS A 245 19.45 10.83 31.89
C LYS A 245 19.06 10.43 33.30
N LYS A 246 18.05 9.57 33.46
CA LYS A 246 17.46 9.19 34.77
C LYS A 246 16.93 10.41 35.55
N GLU A 247 16.52 11.44 34.83
CA GLU A 247 15.90 12.64 35.38
C GLU A 247 14.38 12.41 35.53
N LYS A 248 13.75 13.08 36.50
CA LYS A 248 12.29 13.00 36.70
C LYS A 248 11.60 14.17 36.03
N VAL A 249 10.54 13.89 35.29
CA VAL A 249 9.60 14.93 34.84
C VAL A 249 8.72 15.30 36.03
N LEU A 250 8.81 16.56 36.47
CA LEU A 250 8.12 17.03 37.68
C LEU A 250 6.66 17.45 37.43
N VAL A 251 6.24 17.51 36.17
CA VAL A 251 4.92 18.01 35.74
C VAL A 251 4.11 16.90 35.08
N ASN A 252 2.79 16.87 35.32
CA ASN A 252 1.89 15.95 34.62
C ASN A 252 1.67 16.38 33.16
N LEU A 253 2.45 15.79 32.26
CA LEU A 253 2.46 16.07 30.82
C LEU A 253 1.09 15.92 30.13
N SER A 254 0.18 15.09 30.65
CA SER A 254 -1.14 14.86 30.04
C SER A 254 -2.02 16.12 29.98
N SER A 255 -1.79 17.06 30.89
CA SER A 255 -2.55 18.31 31.01
C SER A 255 -1.85 19.52 30.37
N VAL A 256 -0.61 19.34 29.89
CA VAL A 256 0.22 20.43 29.37
C VAL A 256 -0.15 20.73 27.93
N LYS A 257 -0.36 22.02 27.64
CA LYS A 257 -0.67 22.53 26.30
C LYS A 257 0.57 22.52 25.41
N TYR A 258 0.36 22.38 24.09
CA TYR A 258 1.39 22.39 23.05
C TYR A 258 2.52 23.41 23.27
N LYS A 259 2.19 24.69 23.48
CA LYS A 259 3.19 25.76 23.65
C LYS A 259 4.15 25.49 24.81
N HIS A 260 3.66 24.99 25.94
CA HIS A 260 4.52 24.65 27.07
C HIS A 260 5.35 23.39 26.81
N LEU A 261 4.80 22.38 26.11
CA LEU A 261 5.59 21.21 25.70
C LEU A 261 6.77 21.64 24.82
N LEU A 262 6.53 22.58 23.90
CA LEU A 262 7.55 23.16 23.04
C LEU A 262 8.62 23.90 23.85
N GLU A 263 8.21 24.80 24.76
CA GLU A 263 9.12 25.55 25.64
C GLU A 263 10.00 24.60 26.47
N MET A 264 9.40 23.55 27.06
CA MET A 264 10.12 22.55 27.83
C MET A 264 11.19 21.82 27.00
N LEU A 265 10.85 21.39 25.77
CA LEU A 265 11.82 20.73 24.89
C LEU A 265 12.95 21.68 24.45
N VAL A 266 12.59 22.89 24.04
CA VAL A 266 13.54 23.92 23.62
C VAL A 266 14.54 24.23 24.71
N GLU A 267 14.08 24.50 25.93
CA GLU A 267 14.95 24.82 27.06
C GLU A 267 15.83 23.63 27.46
N TYR A 268 15.27 22.42 27.42
CA TYR A 268 15.99 21.21 27.78
C TYR A 268 17.10 20.85 26.79
N LEU A 269 16.84 21.03 25.49
CA LEU A 269 17.74 20.63 24.41
C LEU A 269 18.79 21.70 24.06
N ARG A 270 18.53 22.98 24.34
CA ARG A 270 19.45 24.08 24.00
C ARG A 270 20.92 23.83 24.39
N PRO A 271 21.25 23.37 25.62
CA PRO A 271 22.65 23.15 25.99
C PRO A 271 23.17 21.73 25.68
N LYS A 272 22.46 20.92 24.90
CA LYS A 272 22.73 19.48 24.75
C LYS A 272 22.90 19.07 23.29
N ARG A 273 23.89 18.21 23.05
CA ARG A 273 23.97 17.42 21.82
C ARG A 273 23.00 16.24 21.95
N TYR A 274 21.95 16.23 21.16
CA TYR A 274 20.89 15.21 21.25
C TYR A 274 20.80 14.33 20.01
N VAL A 275 20.26 13.13 20.18
CA VAL A 275 19.76 12.30 19.08
C VAL A 275 18.29 11.98 19.27
N VAL A 276 17.50 12.15 18.21
CA VAL A 276 16.11 11.68 18.15
C VAL A 276 15.99 10.65 17.05
N VAL A 277 15.38 9.50 17.37
CA VAL A 277 14.93 8.53 16.38
C VAL A 277 13.42 8.65 16.21
N LEU A 278 12.99 8.84 14.96
CA LEU A 278 11.59 8.83 14.54
C LEU A 278 11.34 7.56 13.71
N ASP A 279 10.75 6.54 14.32
CA ASP A 279 10.54 5.24 13.70
C ASP A 279 9.20 5.17 12.96
N ASP A 280 9.21 4.62 11.75
CA ASP A 280 8.10 4.42 10.81
C ASP A 280 7.38 5.73 10.42
N VAL A 281 8.13 6.72 9.91
CA VAL A 281 7.57 8.00 9.44
C VAL A 281 6.89 7.87 8.08
N TRP A 282 5.60 8.23 8.04
CA TRP A 282 4.74 8.12 6.85
C TRP A 282 4.67 9.39 5.99
N SER A 283 4.85 10.57 6.60
CA SER A 283 4.58 11.86 5.96
C SER A 283 5.56 12.94 6.41
N LEU A 284 5.86 13.88 5.50
CA LEU A 284 6.71 15.04 5.78
C LEU A 284 6.06 16.03 6.76
N LYS A 285 4.73 16.00 6.91
CA LYS A 285 4.02 16.86 7.88
C LYS A 285 4.62 16.75 9.28
N LEU A 286 4.95 15.52 9.72
CA LEU A 286 5.57 15.30 11.02
C LEU A 286 6.79 16.17 11.24
N TRP A 287 7.66 16.29 10.23
CA TRP A 287 8.84 17.13 10.32
C TRP A 287 8.48 18.60 10.48
N ASP A 288 7.51 19.09 9.70
CA ASP A 288 7.03 20.48 9.78
C ASP A 288 6.49 20.80 11.19
N ASP A 289 5.88 19.81 11.85
CA ASP A 289 5.25 19.97 13.16
C ASP A 289 6.24 19.93 14.34
N ILE A 290 7.32 19.16 14.24
CA ILE A 290 8.27 18.93 15.35
C ILE A 290 9.59 19.68 15.19
N ASN A 291 9.95 20.16 13.98
CA ASN A 291 11.28 20.72 13.74
C ASN A 291 11.60 21.93 14.62
N VAL A 292 10.58 22.68 15.04
CA VAL A 292 10.67 23.86 15.92
C VAL A 292 11.08 23.46 17.34
N ALA A 293 10.68 22.27 17.79
CA ALA A 293 11.03 21.75 19.12
C ALA A 293 12.50 21.30 19.20
N LEU A 294 13.08 20.95 18.05
CA LEU A 294 14.41 20.36 17.93
C LEU A 294 15.44 21.43 17.55
N LEU A 295 15.67 22.44 18.39
CA LEU A 295 16.57 23.55 18.05
C LEU A 295 17.99 23.11 17.65
N ASP A 296 18.57 23.82 16.68
CA ASP A 296 19.94 23.63 16.23
C ASP A 296 20.84 24.76 16.75
N GLU A 297 21.56 24.49 17.84
CA GLU A 297 22.53 25.41 18.45
C GLU A 297 23.97 25.14 17.96
N GLY A 298 24.14 24.38 16.87
CA GLY A 298 25.47 24.07 16.34
C GLY A 298 26.26 23.06 17.18
N LEU A 299 25.58 22.28 18.03
CA LEU A 299 26.19 21.31 18.94
C LEU A 299 26.40 19.92 18.32
N GLY A 300 26.01 19.71 17.05
CA GLY A 300 26.15 18.44 16.34
C GLY A 300 25.02 17.43 16.61
N SER A 301 23.81 17.91 16.87
CA SER A 301 22.64 17.05 17.10
C SER A 301 22.23 16.26 15.85
N ARG A 302 21.57 15.12 16.05
CA ARG A 302 21.13 14.24 14.95
C ARG A 302 19.65 13.89 15.06
N VAL A 303 18.98 13.81 13.92
CA VAL A 303 17.64 13.20 13.82
C VAL A 303 17.72 12.04 12.85
N ILE A 304 17.42 10.84 13.32
CA ILE A 304 17.28 9.67 12.45
C ILE A 304 15.79 9.47 12.21
N LEU A 305 15.39 9.21 10.98
CA LEU A 305 14.04 8.74 10.67
C LEU A 305 14.11 7.43 9.88
N THR A 306 13.23 6.48 10.21
CA THR A 306 13.01 5.30 9.37
C THR A 306 11.74 5.51 8.56
N THR A 307 11.75 5.13 7.29
CA THR A 307 10.56 5.29 6.43
C THR A 307 10.53 4.24 5.32
N ARG A 308 9.34 3.97 4.80
CA ARG A 308 9.14 3.16 3.59
C ARG A 308 9.09 4.03 2.33
N SER A 309 9.01 5.35 2.48
CA SER A 309 8.81 6.28 1.38
C SER A 309 10.13 6.94 0.98
N THR A 310 10.58 6.65 -0.24
CA THR A 310 11.75 7.32 -0.85
C THR A 310 11.51 8.83 -0.94
N LYS A 311 10.26 9.26 -1.16
CA LYS A 311 9.87 10.67 -1.19
C LYS A 311 10.09 11.36 0.16
N VAL A 312 9.74 10.71 1.27
CA VAL A 312 10.00 11.23 2.61
C VAL A 312 11.50 11.28 2.87
N ALA A 313 12.20 10.19 2.55
CA ALA A 313 13.64 10.07 2.82
C ALA A 313 14.50 11.11 2.10
N GLN A 314 14.15 11.45 0.86
CA GLN A 314 14.89 12.39 -0.01
C GLN A 314 14.44 13.85 0.12
N SER A 315 13.59 14.16 1.10
CA SER A 315 13.22 15.55 1.37
C SER A 315 14.42 16.36 1.85
N THR A 316 14.40 17.67 1.58
CA THR A 316 15.51 18.58 1.90
C THR A 316 15.54 19.02 3.36
N PHE A 317 14.48 18.77 4.14
CA PHE A 317 14.32 19.06 5.59
C PHE A 317 14.74 20.46 6.10
N GLY A 318 15.22 21.36 5.24
CA GLY A 318 15.85 22.63 5.61
C GLY A 318 17.24 22.50 6.24
N VAL A 319 17.84 21.30 6.28
CA VAL A 319 19.12 21.03 6.95
C VAL A 319 19.94 20.00 6.18
N LYS A 320 21.21 19.79 6.56
CA LYS A 320 22.02 18.73 5.98
C LYS A 320 21.35 17.38 6.17
N SER A 321 21.26 16.60 5.10
CA SER A 321 20.55 15.31 5.10
C SER A 321 21.35 14.19 4.45
N HIS A 322 21.34 13.02 5.07
CA HIS A 322 21.85 11.78 4.48
C HIS A 322 20.72 10.78 4.26
N VAL A 323 20.85 9.93 3.24
CA VAL A 323 19.87 8.88 2.93
C VAL A 323 20.59 7.53 2.88
N LEU A 324 20.21 6.62 3.77
CA LEU A 324 20.64 5.24 3.78
C LEU A 324 19.57 4.36 3.12
N HIS A 325 19.89 3.77 1.97
CA HIS A 325 19.00 2.85 1.29
C HIS A 325 19.25 1.41 1.75
N ILE A 326 18.37 0.89 2.60
CA ILE A 326 18.42 -0.50 3.06
C ILE A 326 17.98 -1.42 1.93
N LYS A 327 18.91 -2.26 1.50
CA LYS A 327 18.68 -3.27 0.47
C LYS A 327 18.16 -4.56 1.12
N PRO A 328 17.36 -5.36 0.41
CA PRO A 328 17.08 -6.72 0.83
C PRO A 328 18.38 -7.52 0.96
N LEU A 329 18.37 -8.54 1.82
CA LEU A 329 19.48 -9.48 1.98
C LEU A 329 19.82 -10.14 0.64
N LYS A 330 21.11 -10.41 0.45
CA LYS A 330 21.54 -11.29 -0.65
C LYS A 330 20.96 -12.68 -0.41
N LEU A 331 20.79 -13.45 -1.49
CA LEU A 331 20.24 -14.80 -1.39
C LEU A 331 21.01 -15.69 -0.41
N SER A 332 22.34 -15.56 -0.36
CA SER A 332 23.18 -16.29 0.60
C SER A 332 22.90 -15.89 2.06
N GLU A 333 22.81 -14.58 2.34
CA GLU A 333 22.53 -14.05 3.68
C GLU A 333 21.10 -14.43 4.13
N ALA A 334 20.13 -14.38 3.21
CA ALA A 334 18.76 -14.82 3.45
C ALA A 334 18.68 -16.33 3.68
N TRP A 335 19.46 -17.12 2.93
CA TRP A 335 19.56 -18.57 3.10
C TRP A 335 20.12 -18.94 4.47
N ASP A 336 21.21 -18.30 4.89
CA ASP A 336 21.83 -18.52 6.20
C ASP A 336 20.85 -18.16 7.32
N LEU A 337 20.18 -17.00 7.22
CA LEU A 337 19.16 -16.57 8.17
C LEU A 337 17.99 -17.55 8.24
N PHE A 338 17.49 -18.03 7.09
CA PHE A 338 16.44 -19.03 7.03
C PHE A 338 16.87 -20.32 7.75
N CYS A 339 18.07 -20.81 7.45
CA CYS A 339 18.59 -22.05 8.01
C CYS A 339 18.75 -21.97 9.53
N THR A 340 19.25 -20.84 10.04
CA THR A 340 19.35 -20.62 11.50
C THR A 340 18.02 -20.72 12.23
N LYS A 341 16.91 -20.45 11.53
CA LYS A 341 15.57 -20.46 12.10
C LYS A 341 14.83 -21.78 11.87
N ALA A 342 14.80 -22.27 10.63
CA ALA A 342 14.10 -23.49 10.24
C ALA A 342 14.76 -24.74 10.83
N PHE A 343 16.09 -24.77 10.89
CA PHE A 343 16.85 -25.96 11.25
C PHE A 343 17.62 -25.79 12.55
N SER A 344 17.16 -24.95 13.48
CA SER A 344 17.86 -24.68 14.76
C SER A 344 18.08 -25.92 15.64
N GLY A 345 17.40 -27.03 15.37
CA GLY A 345 17.59 -28.33 16.03
C GLY A 345 18.55 -29.29 15.32
N ASN A 346 19.05 -28.94 14.14
CA ASN A 346 19.96 -29.77 13.35
C ASN A 346 21.43 -29.41 13.63
N GLU A 347 22.35 -30.34 13.36
CA GLU A 347 23.78 -30.05 13.39
C GLU A 347 24.11 -28.86 12.46
N ASN A 348 24.76 -27.84 13.03
CA ASN A 348 25.15 -26.59 12.35
C ASN A 348 24.02 -25.83 11.66
N ASN A 349 22.76 -26.03 12.07
CA ASN A 349 21.58 -25.47 11.40
C ASN A 349 21.48 -25.84 9.92
N CYS A 350 22.03 -26.99 9.52
CA CYS A 350 22.09 -27.39 8.12
C CYS A 350 20.72 -27.86 7.60
N CYS A 351 20.37 -27.38 6.41
CA CYS A 351 19.22 -27.86 5.64
C CYS A 351 19.49 -29.31 5.16
N PRO A 352 18.57 -30.26 5.41
CA PRO A 352 18.62 -31.58 4.79
C PRO A 352 18.61 -31.49 3.25
N LYS A 353 19.34 -32.39 2.58
CA LYS A 353 19.49 -32.39 1.12
C LYS A 353 18.15 -32.48 0.38
N ASP A 354 17.24 -33.31 0.89
CA ASP A 354 15.93 -33.55 0.27
C ASP A 354 15.00 -32.33 0.35
N LEU A 355 15.27 -31.40 1.27
CA LEU A 355 14.52 -30.16 1.45
C LEU A 355 15.17 -28.95 0.76
N GLN A 356 16.43 -29.06 0.33
CA GLN A 356 17.24 -27.93 -0.11
C GLN A 356 16.61 -27.14 -1.25
N ASN A 357 16.05 -27.84 -2.25
CA ASN A 357 15.42 -27.19 -3.41
C ASN A 357 14.16 -26.43 -3.00
N ILE A 358 13.26 -27.05 -2.22
CA ILE A 358 11.99 -26.43 -1.80
C ILE A 358 12.26 -25.29 -0.82
N ALA A 359 13.20 -25.47 0.11
CA ALA A 359 13.65 -24.41 1.01
C ALA A 359 14.20 -23.22 0.21
N LEU A 360 14.99 -23.47 -0.83
CA LEU A 360 15.58 -22.39 -1.62
C LEU A 360 14.51 -21.64 -2.43
N GLU A 361 13.49 -22.34 -2.93
CA GLU A 361 12.32 -21.70 -3.55
C GLU A 361 11.58 -20.79 -2.56
N LEU A 362 11.31 -21.26 -1.34
CA LEU A 362 10.67 -20.46 -0.30
C LEU A 362 11.50 -19.22 0.05
N VAL A 363 12.82 -19.37 0.20
CA VAL A 363 13.73 -18.24 0.49
C VAL A 363 13.76 -17.24 -0.67
N LYS A 364 13.69 -17.69 -1.92
CA LYS A 364 13.60 -16.81 -3.08
C LYS A 364 12.32 -15.96 -3.05
N LYS A 365 11.18 -16.57 -2.72
CA LYS A 365 9.89 -15.86 -2.58
C LYS A 365 9.92 -14.77 -1.50
N CYS A 366 10.76 -14.90 -0.47
CA CYS A 366 10.96 -13.85 0.53
C CYS A 366 11.61 -12.58 -0.04
N GLY A 367 12.22 -12.64 -1.22
CA GLY A 367 12.90 -11.52 -1.89
C GLY A 367 13.97 -10.85 -1.03
N GLY A 368 14.58 -11.58 -0.09
CA GLY A 368 15.60 -11.08 0.83
C GLY A 368 15.07 -10.23 1.99
N LEU A 369 13.76 -10.20 2.26
CA LEU A 369 13.21 -9.50 3.44
C LEU A 369 13.47 -10.32 4.71
N PRO A 370 14.32 -9.84 5.66
CA PRO A 370 14.69 -10.61 6.84
C PRO A 370 13.49 -11.11 7.65
N LEU A 371 12.46 -10.27 7.78
CA LEU A 371 11.29 -10.63 8.56
C LEU A 371 10.45 -11.75 7.91
N ALA A 372 10.33 -11.74 6.59
CA ALA A 372 9.65 -12.82 5.87
C ALA A 372 10.44 -14.13 5.95
N VAL A 373 11.76 -14.04 5.80
CA VAL A 373 12.69 -15.16 5.96
C VAL A 373 12.54 -15.80 7.34
N LEU A 374 12.53 -15.00 8.41
CA LEU A 374 12.39 -15.47 9.79
C LEU A 374 11.00 -16.06 10.07
N ALA A 375 9.93 -15.45 9.56
CA ALA A 375 8.58 -15.95 9.75
C ALA A 375 8.38 -17.30 9.06
N LEU A 376 8.76 -17.40 7.78
CA LEU A 376 8.69 -18.65 7.04
C LEU A 376 9.61 -19.70 7.64
N GLY A 377 10.84 -19.36 8.00
CA GLY A 377 11.73 -20.28 8.71
C GLY A 377 11.12 -20.79 10.02
N GLY A 378 10.42 -19.93 10.76
CA GLY A 378 9.71 -20.31 11.98
C GLY A 378 8.57 -21.30 11.73
N VAL A 379 7.76 -21.08 10.69
CA VAL A 379 6.69 -22.03 10.29
C VAL A 379 7.29 -23.35 9.81
N MET A 380 8.37 -23.30 9.04
CA MET A 380 9.00 -24.50 8.51
C MET A 380 9.71 -25.33 9.59
N HIS A 381 10.10 -24.72 10.71
CA HIS A 381 10.73 -25.42 11.84
C HIS A 381 9.87 -26.56 12.41
N SER A 382 8.54 -26.41 12.38
CA SER A 382 7.62 -27.43 12.91
C SER A 382 7.30 -28.55 11.92
N LYS A 383 7.68 -28.41 10.63
CA LYS A 383 7.36 -29.36 9.56
C LYS A 383 8.47 -30.38 9.36
N GLN A 384 8.13 -31.66 9.45
CA GLN A 384 9.11 -32.75 9.39
C GLN A 384 9.12 -33.49 8.05
N LEU A 385 7.97 -33.54 7.35
CA LEU A 385 7.85 -34.32 6.13
C LEU A 385 8.05 -33.45 4.88
N VAL A 386 8.75 -33.98 3.88
CA VAL A 386 8.93 -33.30 2.58
C VAL A 386 7.60 -32.91 1.94
N SER A 387 6.56 -33.75 2.10
CA SER A 387 5.21 -33.47 1.60
C SER A 387 4.58 -32.21 2.22
N GLU A 388 4.84 -31.93 3.50
CA GLU A 388 4.34 -30.73 4.18
C GLU A 388 5.00 -29.46 3.63
N TRP A 389 6.28 -29.56 3.24
CA TRP A 389 7.02 -28.46 2.61
C TRP A 389 6.52 -28.19 1.19
N ILE A 390 6.26 -29.24 0.40
CA ILE A 390 5.68 -29.12 -0.94
C ILE A 390 4.29 -28.50 -0.87
N TYR A 391 3.43 -29.02 0.03
CA TYR A 391 2.08 -28.50 0.23
C TYR A 391 2.13 -27.01 0.60
N PHE A 392 2.92 -26.65 1.62
CA PHE A 392 3.04 -25.27 2.09
C PHE A 392 3.57 -24.32 1.00
N ASN A 393 4.58 -24.72 0.23
CA ASN A 393 5.09 -23.90 -0.88
C ASN A 393 4.04 -23.72 -1.99
N GLY A 394 3.19 -24.73 -2.21
CA GLY A 394 2.07 -24.68 -3.15
C GLY A 394 0.88 -23.85 -2.68
N SER A 395 0.65 -23.77 -1.36
CA SER A 395 -0.50 -23.09 -0.73
C SER A 395 -0.13 -21.78 -0.02
N LEU A 396 1.03 -21.18 -0.34
CA LEU A 396 1.56 -20.01 0.37
C LEU A 396 0.56 -18.84 0.48
N ASN A 397 -0.33 -18.66 -0.50
CA ASN A 397 -1.37 -17.61 -0.48
C ASN A 397 -2.41 -17.82 0.60
N GLN A 398 -2.88 -19.05 0.71
CA GLN A 398 -3.81 -19.45 1.75
C GLN A 398 -3.15 -19.37 3.12
N GLU A 399 -1.88 -19.79 3.21
CA GLU A 399 -1.09 -19.73 4.45
C GLU A 399 -0.84 -18.28 4.89
N LEU A 400 -0.42 -17.39 4.00
CA LEU A 400 -0.27 -15.96 4.31
C LEU A 400 -1.59 -15.32 4.78
N SER A 401 -2.72 -15.84 4.32
CA SER A 401 -4.04 -15.33 4.68
C SER A 401 -4.54 -15.87 6.02
N ASN A 402 -4.30 -17.15 6.32
CA ASN A 402 -4.97 -17.88 7.40
C ASN A 402 -4.03 -18.35 8.52
N ASN A 403 -2.71 -18.38 8.29
CA ASN A 403 -1.76 -18.90 9.26
C ASN A 403 -1.38 -17.83 10.31
N PRO A 404 -1.67 -18.04 11.61
CA PRO A 404 -1.37 -17.09 12.67
C PRO A 404 0.13 -16.75 12.77
N ASP A 405 1.00 -17.70 12.45
CA ASP A 405 2.45 -17.52 12.54
C ASP A 405 3.00 -16.60 11.44
N LEU A 406 2.24 -16.42 10.36
CA LEU A 406 2.56 -15.50 9.25
C LEU A 406 1.86 -14.14 9.36
N GLU A 407 1.05 -13.93 10.40
CA GLU A 407 0.27 -12.71 10.59
C GLU A 407 1.14 -11.45 10.56
N VAL A 408 2.40 -11.57 11.01
CA VAL A 408 3.39 -10.47 11.00
C VAL A 408 3.72 -10.02 9.58
N VAL A 409 3.96 -10.97 8.69
CA VAL A 409 4.31 -10.72 7.28
C VAL A 409 3.09 -10.12 6.59
N LYS A 410 1.93 -10.76 6.77
CA LYS A 410 0.64 -10.29 6.25
C LYS A 410 0.35 -8.85 6.68
N THR A 411 0.48 -8.55 7.98
CA THR A 411 0.23 -7.22 8.54
C THR A 411 1.13 -6.17 7.89
N ILE A 412 2.41 -6.45 7.71
CA ILE A 412 3.36 -5.46 7.15
C ILE A 412 3.11 -5.19 5.67
N LEU A 413 2.79 -6.23 4.89
CA LEU A 413 2.40 -6.09 3.50
C LEU A 413 1.08 -5.32 3.40
N TRP A 414 0.09 -5.67 4.23
CA TRP A 414 -1.20 -5.02 4.30
C TRP A 414 -1.11 -3.54 4.69
N LEU A 415 -0.25 -3.18 5.65
CA LEU A 415 0.01 -1.79 6.01
C LEU A 415 0.60 -0.99 4.84
N SER A 416 1.48 -1.61 4.06
CA SER A 416 2.06 -0.97 2.88
C SER A 416 1.00 -0.73 1.79
N PHE A 417 0.05 -1.64 1.63
CA PHE A 417 -1.08 -1.47 0.72
C PHE A 417 -2.12 -0.46 1.21
N THR A 418 -2.43 -0.45 2.50
CA THR A 418 -3.47 0.43 3.06
C THR A 418 -3.08 1.90 2.99
N ASP A 419 -1.79 2.20 3.17
CA ASP A 419 -1.19 3.53 3.08
C ASP A 419 -1.09 4.09 1.64
N LEU A 420 -1.24 3.24 0.62
CA LEU A 420 -1.28 3.72 -0.76
C LEU A 420 -2.39 4.77 -0.93
N PRO A 421 -2.11 5.91 -1.59
CA PRO A 421 -3.14 6.81 -2.07
C PRO A 421 -4.22 6.04 -2.85
N ARG A 422 -5.49 6.43 -2.68
CA ARG A 422 -6.65 5.72 -3.24
C ARG A 422 -6.53 5.43 -4.73
N HIS A 423 -6.04 6.42 -5.49
CA HIS A 423 -5.87 6.34 -6.94
C HIS A 423 -4.79 5.33 -7.38
N LEU A 424 -3.88 4.91 -6.50
CA LEU A 424 -2.85 3.91 -6.80
C LEU A 424 -3.29 2.47 -6.53
N LYS A 425 -4.33 2.26 -5.71
CA LYS A 425 -4.72 0.91 -5.25
C LYS A 425 -5.14 0.00 -6.42
N SER A 426 -5.97 0.49 -7.34
CA SER A 426 -6.36 -0.27 -8.54
C SER A 426 -5.17 -0.54 -9.45
N CYS A 427 -4.30 0.45 -9.67
CA CYS A 427 -3.07 0.29 -10.46
C CYS A 427 -2.14 -0.78 -9.86
N PHE A 428 -1.95 -0.77 -8.54
CA PHE A 428 -1.18 -1.78 -7.81
C PHE A 428 -1.78 -3.18 -7.99
N LEU A 429 -3.06 -3.35 -7.67
CA LEU A 429 -3.69 -4.68 -7.73
C LEU A 429 -3.74 -5.22 -9.15
N TYR A 430 -3.94 -4.38 -10.17
CA TYR A 430 -3.90 -4.81 -11.56
C TYR A 430 -2.56 -5.45 -11.97
N CYS A 431 -1.47 -5.15 -11.26
CA CYS A 431 -0.17 -5.75 -11.52
C CYS A 431 -0.09 -7.23 -11.11
N CYS A 432 -0.99 -7.75 -10.26
CA CYS A 432 -0.99 -9.17 -9.88
C CYS A 432 -1.34 -10.12 -11.04
N MET A 433 -1.96 -9.58 -12.09
CA MET A 433 -2.31 -10.27 -13.33
C MET A 433 -1.10 -10.76 -14.12
N PHE A 434 0.07 -10.16 -13.88
CA PHE A 434 1.32 -10.62 -14.48
C PHE A 434 1.85 -11.83 -13.69
N PRO A 435 2.54 -12.77 -14.37
CA PRO A 435 3.18 -13.90 -13.70
C PRO A 435 4.16 -13.47 -12.60
N GLU A 436 4.49 -14.40 -11.72
CA GLU A 436 5.61 -14.27 -10.77
C GLU A 436 6.90 -13.90 -11.52
N ASP A 437 7.73 -13.03 -10.92
CA ASP A 437 8.95 -12.48 -11.50
C ASP A 437 8.85 -11.77 -12.87
N TYR A 438 7.64 -11.54 -13.40
CA TYR A 438 7.47 -10.97 -14.73
C TYR A 438 7.97 -9.51 -14.82
N GLU A 439 8.83 -9.25 -15.81
CA GLU A 439 9.30 -7.90 -16.11
C GLU A 439 8.26 -7.08 -16.89
N ILE A 440 7.51 -6.25 -16.16
CA ILE A 440 6.49 -5.38 -16.73
C ILE A 440 7.14 -4.14 -17.35
N ARG A 441 7.04 -4.01 -18.68
CA ARG A 441 7.51 -2.82 -19.40
C ARG A 441 6.67 -1.59 -19.06
N ARG A 442 7.31 -0.49 -18.65
CA ARG A 442 6.67 0.79 -18.24
C ARG A 442 5.60 1.27 -19.21
N LYS A 443 5.94 1.39 -20.50
CA LYS A 443 5.00 1.92 -21.52
C LYS A 443 3.76 1.03 -21.68
N ARG A 444 3.91 -0.29 -21.50
CA ARG A 444 2.78 -1.23 -21.57
C ARG A 444 1.89 -1.04 -20.35
N LEU A 445 2.48 -1.01 -19.16
CA LEU A 445 1.73 -0.84 -17.90
C LEU A 445 0.92 0.46 -17.88
N ILE A 446 1.54 1.58 -18.27
CA ILE A 446 0.86 2.87 -18.37
C ILE A 446 -0.36 2.81 -19.30
N ARG A 447 -0.21 2.24 -20.49
CA ARG A 447 -1.32 2.11 -21.45
C ARG A 447 -2.44 1.23 -20.91
N LEU A 448 -2.10 0.16 -20.19
CA LEU A 448 -3.10 -0.71 -19.58
C LEU A 448 -3.88 0.03 -18.49
N TRP A 449 -3.20 0.75 -17.59
CA TRP A 449 -3.90 1.53 -16.56
C TRP A 449 -4.79 2.63 -17.13
N ILE A 450 -4.38 3.27 -18.23
CA ILE A 450 -5.20 4.26 -18.92
C ILE A 450 -6.41 3.58 -19.57
N ALA A 451 -6.22 2.46 -20.26
CA ALA A 451 -7.30 1.73 -20.90
C ALA A 451 -8.33 1.19 -19.90
N GLU A 452 -7.88 0.82 -18.70
CA GLU A 452 -8.73 0.36 -17.60
C GLU A 452 -9.40 1.49 -16.81
N GLY A 453 -9.19 2.76 -17.18
CA GLY A 453 -9.79 3.90 -16.50
C GLY A 453 -9.25 4.16 -15.09
N PHE A 454 -8.14 3.53 -14.69
CA PHE A 454 -7.55 3.72 -13.35
C PHE A 454 -6.84 5.06 -13.17
N VAL A 455 -6.67 5.82 -14.25
CA VAL A 455 -5.95 7.09 -14.27
C VAL A 455 -6.96 8.22 -14.35
N ASN A 456 -7.07 8.97 -13.24
CA ASN A 456 -8.04 10.06 -13.12
C ASN A 456 -7.79 11.18 -14.14
N HIS A 457 -8.85 11.87 -14.56
CA HIS A 457 -8.70 13.09 -15.35
C HIS A 457 -8.35 14.28 -14.46
N VAL A 458 -7.20 14.92 -14.73
CA VAL A 458 -6.74 16.14 -14.03
C VAL A 458 -6.51 17.24 -15.05
N ARG A 459 -7.18 18.39 -14.87
CA ARG A 459 -7.08 19.52 -15.79
C ARG A 459 -5.61 19.95 -15.97
N GLY A 460 -5.16 20.05 -17.21
CA GLY A 460 -3.80 20.49 -17.55
C GLY A 460 -2.71 19.41 -17.49
N LYS A 461 -3.05 18.15 -17.20
CA LYS A 461 -2.12 17.00 -17.34
C LYS A 461 -2.67 15.97 -18.32
N SER A 462 -1.78 15.39 -19.15
CA SER A 462 -2.17 14.23 -19.97
C SER A 462 -2.26 12.97 -19.11
N LEU A 463 -3.09 12.01 -19.54
CA LEU A 463 -3.25 10.73 -18.86
C LEU A 463 -1.93 9.95 -18.80
N GLU A 464 -1.12 9.99 -19.85
CA GLU A 464 0.18 9.31 -19.87
C GLU A 464 1.12 9.89 -18.82
N ARG A 465 1.16 11.22 -18.68
CA ARG A 465 2.00 11.85 -17.66
C ARG A 465 1.50 11.55 -16.25
N LEU A 466 0.19 11.53 -16.04
CA LEU A 466 -0.36 11.22 -14.73
C LEU A 466 -0.17 9.75 -14.34
N ALA A 467 -0.38 8.82 -15.28
CA ALA A 467 -0.10 7.40 -15.09
C ALA A 467 1.40 7.14 -14.83
N ASP A 468 2.26 7.93 -15.46
CA ASP A 468 3.70 7.91 -15.23
C ASP A 468 4.05 8.39 -13.81
N ASP A 469 3.40 9.46 -13.33
CA ASP A 469 3.49 9.93 -11.94
C ASP A 469 3.05 8.79 -10.97
N TYR A 470 1.92 8.13 -11.25
CA TYR A 470 1.40 7.01 -10.44
C TYR A 470 2.40 5.84 -10.35
N LEU A 471 3.02 5.45 -11.46
CA LEU A 471 4.06 4.42 -11.47
C LEU A 471 5.25 4.81 -10.60
N MET A 472 5.68 6.07 -10.70
CA MET A 472 6.81 6.55 -9.90
C MET A 472 6.48 6.57 -8.41
N GLU A 473 5.25 6.93 -8.03
CA GLU A 473 4.79 6.87 -6.63
C GLU A 473 4.80 5.43 -6.09
N LEU A 474 4.28 4.46 -6.85
CA LEU A 474 4.35 3.04 -6.49
C LEU A 474 5.78 2.53 -6.31
N ILE A 475 6.71 2.97 -7.16
CA ILE A 475 8.14 2.66 -7.04
C ILE A 475 8.74 3.31 -5.78
N GLN A 476 8.41 4.57 -5.51
CA GLN A 476 8.94 5.32 -4.37
C GLN A 476 8.48 4.75 -3.02
N GLN A 477 7.31 4.10 -2.99
CA GLN A 477 6.78 3.38 -1.84
C GLN A 477 7.22 1.91 -1.78
N HIS A 478 8.12 1.47 -2.66
CA HIS A 478 8.61 0.09 -2.78
C HIS A 478 7.52 -0.96 -3.08
N MET A 479 6.38 -0.55 -3.66
CA MET A 479 5.33 -1.48 -4.10
C MET A 479 5.67 -2.16 -5.43
N LEU A 480 6.51 -1.51 -6.25
CA LEU A 480 7.08 -2.05 -7.48
C LEU A 480 8.60 -1.87 -7.50
N GLN A 481 9.32 -2.90 -7.91
CA GLN A 481 10.77 -2.92 -8.00
C GLN A 481 11.23 -2.56 -9.42
N VAL A 482 12.21 -1.68 -9.55
CA VAL A 482 12.78 -1.34 -10.87
C VAL A 482 13.78 -2.42 -11.28
N VAL A 483 13.54 -3.07 -12.42
CA VAL A 483 14.42 -4.12 -12.95
C VAL A 483 15.37 -3.56 -14.01
N MET A 484 14.89 -2.62 -14.81
CA MET A 484 15.70 -1.98 -15.86
C MET A 484 15.52 -0.48 -15.85
N ARG A 485 16.62 0.25 -16.09
CA ARG A 485 16.61 1.70 -16.37
C ARG A 485 17.06 1.96 -17.81
N ASN A 486 16.59 3.05 -18.39
CA ASN A 486 17.07 3.53 -19.68
C ASN A 486 18.39 4.34 -19.50
N PRO A 487 19.06 4.77 -20.59
CA PRO A 487 20.28 5.57 -20.49
C PRO A 487 20.13 6.90 -19.73
N SER A 488 18.91 7.45 -19.65
CA SER A 488 18.61 8.66 -18.87
C SER A 488 18.30 8.37 -17.40
N GLY A 489 18.56 7.15 -16.91
CA GLY A 489 18.30 6.72 -15.53
C GLY A 489 16.82 6.51 -15.18
N ARG A 490 15.88 6.69 -16.11
CA ARG A 490 14.44 6.48 -15.88
C ARG A 490 14.09 4.99 -15.88
N PRO A 491 13.21 4.52 -14.97
CA PRO A 491 12.72 3.15 -14.99
C PRO A 491 12.13 2.78 -16.35
N LYS A 492 12.60 1.69 -16.96
CA LYS A 492 12.15 1.14 -18.25
C LYS A 492 11.25 -0.08 -18.05
N ALA A 493 11.54 -0.90 -17.03
CA ALA A 493 10.74 -2.05 -16.62
C ALA A 493 10.74 -2.18 -15.09
N CYS A 494 9.65 -2.69 -14.56
CA CYS A 494 9.48 -2.98 -13.14
C CYS A 494 8.87 -4.37 -12.93
N LYS A 495 9.00 -4.91 -11.73
CA LYS A 495 8.36 -6.15 -11.29
C LYS A 495 7.68 -5.97 -9.94
N MET A 496 6.68 -6.80 -9.66
CA MET A 496 6.08 -6.90 -8.34
C MET A 496 6.86 -7.94 -7.52
N HIS A 497 7.11 -7.66 -6.24
CA HIS A 497 7.69 -8.65 -5.33
C HIS A 497 6.69 -9.78 -5.08
N ASP A 498 7.14 -11.03 -5.00
CA ASP A 498 6.26 -12.21 -4.90
C ASP A 498 5.30 -12.12 -3.70
N LEU A 499 5.79 -11.85 -2.47
CA LEU A 499 4.91 -11.62 -1.32
C LEU A 499 3.90 -10.46 -1.49
N LEU A 500 4.26 -9.37 -2.20
CA LEU A 500 3.30 -8.31 -2.52
C LEU A 500 2.28 -8.77 -3.56
N ARG A 501 2.70 -9.63 -4.50
CA ARG A 501 1.83 -10.25 -5.48
C ARG A 501 0.81 -11.17 -4.81
N GLU A 502 1.22 -11.96 -3.81
CA GLU A 502 0.30 -12.81 -3.05
C GLU A 502 -0.75 -11.99 -2.29
N LEU A 503 -0.33 -10.90 -1.64
CA LEU A 503 -1.26 -9.94 -1.05
C LEU A 503 -2.21 -9.35 -2.10
N ALA A 504 -1.66 -8.97 -3.26
CA ALA A 504 -2.43 -8.35 -4.33
C ALA A 504 -3.43 -9.32 -4.97
N LEU A 505 -3.10 -10.59 -5.12
CA LEU A 505 -4.01 -11.64 -5.59
C LEU A 505 -5.18 -11.79 -4.62
N HIS A 506 -4.89 -12.04 -3.34
CA HIS A 506 -5.92 -12.18 -2.30
C HIS A 506 -6.82 -10.94 -2.20
N THR A 507 -6.22 -9.75 -2.24
CA THR A 507 -6.98 -8.49 -2.17
C THR A 507 -7.81 -8.27 -3.44
N SER A 508 -7.26 -8.59 -4.60
CA SER A 508 -7.94 -8.45 -5.90
C SER A 508 -9.14 -9.38 -6.01
N GLU A 509 -9.02 -10.62 -5.55
CA GLU A 509 -10.09 -11.61 -5.49
C GLU A 509 -11.22 -11.15 -4.56
N ARG A 510 -10.89 -10.77 -3.32
CA ARG A 510 -11.86 -10.22 -2.36
C ARG A 510 -12.58 -8.98 -2.89
N GLU A 511 -11.88 -8.15 -3.64
CA GLU A 511 -12.44 -6.93 -4.23
C GLU A 511 -13.06 -7.18 -5.62
N LYS A 512 -13.07 -8.41 -6.14
CA LYS A 512 -13.54 -8.77 -7.48
C LYS A 512 -12.97 -7.88 -8.59
N LEU A 513 -11.71 -7.46 -8.46
CA LEU A 513 -11.05 -6.58 -9.42
C LEU A 513 -10.49 -7.39 -10.59
N CYS A 514 -9.71 -8.41 -10.27
CA CYS A 514 -9.05 -9.31 -11.21
C CYS A 514 -9.00 -10.74 -10.66
N THR A 515 -9.09 -11.71 -11.56
CA THR A 515 -8.97 -13.15 -11.30
C THR A 515 -7.79 -13.71 -12.09
N VAL A 516 -6.94 -14.49 -11.41
CA VAL A 516 -5.78 -15.12 -12.03
C VAL A 516 -5.93 -16.64 -11.90
N TYR A 517 -5.97 -17.32 -13.04
CA TYR A 517 -6.05 -18.77 -13.11
C TYR A 517 -4.69 -19.35 -13.47
N ASP A 518 -4.12 -20.16 -12.57
CA ASP A 518 -2.82 -20.82 -12.75
C ASP A 518 -2.93 -22.35 -12.89
N GLY A 519 -4.14 -22.88 -13.04
CA GLY A 519 -4.39 -24.30 -13.24
C GLY A 519 -4.20 -25.20 -12.00
N ARG A 520 -3.98 -24.63 -10.80
CA ARG A 520 -3.82 -25.40 -9.56
C ARG A 520 -5.11 -25.67 -8.82
N GLU A 521 -6.15 -24.88 -9.07
CA GLU A 521 -7.45 -25.00 -8.40
C GLU A 521 -8.53 -25.57 -9.33
N ALA A 522 -9.38 -26.45 -8.77
CA ALA A 522 -10.45 -27.11 -9.48
C ALA A 522 -11.61 -26.12 -9.72
N ASN A 523 -11.99 -25.97 -11.00
CA ASN A 523 -13.18 -25.30 -11.54
C ASN A 523 -14.17 -24.75 -10.49
N GLU A 524 -13.98 -23.49 -10.07
CA GLU A 524 -15.11 -22.64 -9.76
C GLU A 524 -15.73 -22.19 -11.10
N GLU A 525 -17.06 -22.07 -11.17
CA GLU A 525 -17.71 -21.46 -12.33
C GLU A 525 -17.07 -20.08 -12.56
N ILE A 526 -16.44 -19.89 -13.73
CA ILE A 526 -16.00 -18.58 -14.20
C ILE A 526 -17.26 -17.71 -14.28
N THR A 527 -17.50 -16.92 -13.24
CA THR A 527 -18.68 -16.10 -13.06
C THR A 527 -18.32 -14.65 -13.32
N ARG A 528 -18.58 -14.19 -14.55
CA ARG A 528 -18.58 -12.76 -14.94
C ARG A 528 -17.36 -11.95 -14.42
N GLU A 529 -16.17 -12.51 -14.52
CA GLU A 529 -14.94 -11.84 -14.13
C GLU A 529 -14.62 -10.70 -15.11
N ARG A 530 -14.45 -9.47 -14.60
CA ARG A 530 -14.13 -8.31 -15.44
C ARG A 530 -12.73 -8.43 -16.07
N ARG A 531 -11.78 -9.03 -15.34
CA ARG A 531 -10.36 -9.13 -15.72
C ARG A 531 -9.86 -10.52 -15.39
N LEU A 532 -9.48 -11.28 -16.41
CA LEU A 532 -8.98 -12.64 -16.27
C LEU A 532 -7.56 -12.76 -16.83
N SER A 533 -6.64 -13.31 -16.04
CA SER A 533 -5.32 -13.73 -16.51
C SER A 533 -5.24 -15.25 -16.45
N ILE A 534 -4.89 -15.88 -17.57
CA ILE A 534 -4.69 -17.33 -17.65
C ILE A 534 -3.19 -17.58 -17.76
N LEU A 535 -2.61 -18.13 -16.70
CA LEU A 535 -1.19 -18.45 -16.63
C LEU A 535 -1.00 -19.91 -17.03
N SER A 536 -0.34 -20.13 -18.16
CA SER A 536 0.05 -21.48 -18.60
C SER A 536 1.17 -22.00 -17.69
N VAL A 537 0.91 -23.08 -16.94
CA VAL A 537 1.96 -23.87 -16.28
C VAL A 537 2.63 -24.75 -17.31
N THR A 538 3.44 -24.17 -18.21
CA THR A 538 4.50 -24.95 -18.84
C THR A 538 5.62 -25.07 -17.81
N LYS A 539 5.60 -26.15 -17.01
CA LYS A 539 6.81 -26.65 -16.38
C LYS A 539 7.79 -26.95 -17.52
N SER A 540 8.77 -26.10 -17.75
CA SER A 540 9.94 -26.48 -18.54
C SER A 540 10.62 -27.60 -17.76
N LEU A 541 10.50 -28.82 -18.30
CA LEU A 541 11.14 -30.05 -17.82
C LEU A 541 12.66 -29.89 -17.73
#